data_AF-A0A931PSE2-F1
#
_entry.id   AF-A0A931PSE2-F1
#
_cell.length_a   1.000
_cell.length_b   1.000
_cell.length_c   1.000
_cell.angle_alpha   90.00
_cell.angle_beta   90.00
_cell.angle_gamma   90.00
#
_symmetry.space_group_name_H-M   'P 1'
#
loop_
_entity.id
_entity.type
_entity.pdbx_description
1 polymer ?
#
loop_
_entity_poly.entity_id
_entity_poly.type
_entity_poly.pdbx_seq_one_letter_code
_entity_poly.pdbx_strand_id
1 'polypeptide(L)'
;MNINMNINWLKAIVAGMAGTAVMTVVAMMAGPMMGVDMNVPQMLSGFMNLPIAVGWVAHFMIGTVLALIYAIVFVGFLPGPPVARGALYGLVPFLLAQIMVMPMMGAGFFSSGMGDKAMAAVMGSLIGHLIYGAVVGGIYGQQESSIPVAPQKAK
;
A
#
# COMPACT_ATOMS: atom_id res chain seq x y z
N MET A 1 15.62 -5.88 -22.44
CA MET A 1 15.89 -4.79 -21.48
C MET A 1 16.34 -5.47 -20.19
N ASN A 2 17.65 -5.51 -19.91
CA ASN A 2 18.17 -6.14 -18.69
C ASN A 2 18.07 -5.12 -17.55
N ILE A 3 16.98 -5.15 -16.79
CA ILE A 3 16.90 -4.37 -15.57
C ILE A 3 17.62 -5.15 -14.48
N ASN A 4 18.91 -4.88 -14.31
CA ASN A 4 19.71 -5.43 -13.22
C ASN A 4 19.38 -4.65 -11.93
N MET A 5 18.15 -4.83 -11.40
CA MET A 5 17.77 -4.17 -10.15
C MET A 5 18.39 -4.90 -8.97
N ASN A 6 19.35 -4.25 -8.31
CA ASN A 6 19.82 -4.71 -7.01
C ASN A 6 18.74 -4.38 -5.97
N ILE A 7 17.76 -5.29 -5.81
CA ILE A 7 16.59 -5.09 -4.94
C ILE A 7 17.04 -4.97 -3.49
N ASN A 8 16.74 -3.85 -2.85
CA ASN A 8 16.94 -3.69 -1.42
C ASN A 8 15.74 -4.26 -0.65
N TRP A 9 15.79 -5.56 -0.37
CA TRP A 9 14.72 -6.29 0.33
C TRP A 9 14.34 -5.68 1.67
N LEU A 10 15.32 -5.30 2.48
CA LEU A 10 15.07 -4.69 3.79
C LEU A 10 14.30 -3.37 3.64
N LYS A 11 14.72 -2.53 2.69
CA LYS A 11 14.06 -1.25 2.43
C LYS A 11 12.62 -1.43 1.94
N ALA A 12 12.36 -2.45 1.11
CA ALA A 12 11.00 -2.77 0.65
C ALA A 12 10.11 -3.28 1.79
N ILE A 13 10.65 -4.13 2.68
CA ILE A 13 9.95 -4.60 3.87
C ILE A 13 9.61 -3.43 4.80
N VAL A 14 10.58 -2.59 5.12
CA VAL A 14 10.37 -1.38 5.94
C VAL A 14 9.35 -0.45 5.30
N ALA A 15 9.41 -0.27 3.98
CA ALA A 15 8.44 0.54 3.23
C ALA A 15 7.01 0.00 3.38
N GLY A 16 6.81 -1.31 3.24
CA GLY A 16 5.50 -1.94 3.41
C GLY A 16 4.98 -1.82 4.83
N MET A 17 5.81 -2.12 5.83
CA MET A 17 5.45 -1.98 7.25
C MET A 17 5.06 -0.54 7.60
N ALA A 18 5.89 0.43 7.21
CA ALA A 18 5.61 1.85 7.45
C ALA A 18 4.35 2.31 6.72
N GLY A 19 4.19 1.94 5.45
CA GLY A 19 3.00 2.27 4.66
C GLY A 19 1.72 1.74 5.30
N THR A 20 1.72 0.48 5.73
CA THR A 20 0.57 -0.13 6.41
C THR A 20 0.28 0.55 7.73
N ALA A 21 1.29 0.84 8.55
CA ALA A 21 1.10 1.53 9.82
C ALA A 21 0.46 2.92 9.62
N VAL A 22 1.02 3.73 8.71
CA VAL A 22 0.54 5.08 8.42
C VAL A 22 -0.89 5.04 7.87
N MET A 23 -1.16 4.19 6.89
CA MET A 23 -2.51 4.01 6.35
C MET A 23 -3.50 3.60 7.44
N THR A 24 -3.14 2.64 8.31
CA THR A 24 -4.03 2.15 9.37
C THR A 24 -4.36 3.25 10.36
N VAL A 25 -3.36 4.03 10.80
CA VAL A 25 -3.58 5.16 11.69
C VAL A 25 -4.51 6.19 11.05
N VAL A 26 -4.26 6.57 9.79
CA VAL A 26 -5.12 7.54 9.08
C VAL A 26 -6.53 6.99 8.93
N ALA A 27 -6.69 5.71 8.56
CA ALA A 27 -7.99 5.08 8.40
C ALA A 27 -8.77 5.03 9.72
N MET A 28 -8.11 4.70 10.83
CA MET A 28 -8.75 4.68 12.16
C MET A 28 -9.13 6.08 12.66
N MET A 29 -8.37 7.12 12.30
CA MET A 29 -8.70 8.51 12.63
C MET A 29 -9.81 9.07 11.74
N ALA A 30 -9.78 8.75 10.44
CA ALA A 30 -10.70 9.30 9.45
C ALA A 30 -12.03 8.54 9.36
N GLY A 31 -12.03 7.24 9.62
CA GLY A 31 -13.20 6.36 9.55
C GLY A 31 -14.40 6.88 10.35
N PRO A 32 -14.25 7.19 11.65
CA PRO A 32 -15.34 7.74 12.46
C PRO A 32 -15.93 9.03 11.90
N MET A 33 -15.11 9.90 11.30
CA MET A 33 -15.56 11.15 10.67
C MET A 33 -16.41 10.89 9.41
N MET A 34 -16.23 9.73 8.76
CA MET A 34 -17.00 9.30 7.60
C MET A 34 -18.15 8.34 7.96
N GLY A 35 -18.36 8.04 9.24
CA GLY A 35 -19.41 7.10 9.70
C GLY A 35 -19.14 5.62 9.40
N VAL A 36 -17.89 5.28 9.05
CA VAL A 36 -17.45 3.91 8.70
C VAL A 36 -16.29 3.49 9.59
N ASP A 37 -16.39 2.33 10.23
CA ASP A 37 -15.23 1.75 10.91
C ASP A 37 -14.25 1.19 9.87
N MET A 38 -13.07 1.80 9.79
CA MET A 38 -12.01 1.40 8.85
C MET A 38 -10.85 0.68 9.54
N ASN A 39 -11.12 0.02 10.67
CA ASN A 39 -10.15 -0.86 11.32
C ASN A 39 -9.94 -2.15 10.51
N VAL A 40 -9.04 -2.09 9.53
CA VAL A 40 -8.73 -3.21 8.63
C VAL A 40 -8.25 -4.48 9.39
N PRO A 41 -7.38 -4.39 10.42
CA PRO A 41 -7.05 -5.56 11.24
C PRO A 41 -8.28 -6.22 11.87
N GLN A 42 -9.21 -5.43 12.41
CA GLN A 42 -10.46 -5.94 12.98
C GLN A 42 -11.31 -6.63 11.89
N MET A 43 -11.47 -6.00 10.73
CA MET A 43 -12.17 -6.56 9.58
C MET A 43 -11.60 -7.92 9.16
N LEU A 44 -10.27 -8.01 8.98
CA LEU A 44 -9.60 -9.25 8.60
C LEU A 44 -9.75 -10.35 9.66
N SER A 45 -9.58 -9.99 10.94
CA SER A 45 -9.73 -10.95 12.03
C SER A 45 -11.16 -11.51 12.13
N GLY A 46 -12.18 -10.66 11.93
CA GLY A 46 -13.58 -11.06 11.90
C GLY A 46 -13.89 -11.97 10.72
N PHE A 47 -13.38 -11.65 9.53
CA PHE A 47 -13.54 -12.50 8.34
C PHE A 47 -12.93 -13.89 8.53
N MET A 48 -11.73 -13.98 9.12
CA MET A 48 -11.06 -15.25 9.38
C MET A 48 -11.63 -16.01 10.59
N ASN A 49 -12.49 -15.37 11.40
CA ASN A 49 -12.92 -15.84 12.70
C ASN A 49 -11.73 -16.19 13.63
N LEU A 50 -10.72 -15.31 13.65
CA LEU A 50 -9.48 -15.46 14.41
C LEU A 50 -9.26 -14.27 15.35
N PRO A 51 -8.37 -14.38 16.35
CA PRO A 51 -8.03 -13.26 17.22
C PRO A 51 -7.53 -12.03 16.46
N ILE A 52 -7.78 -10.83 16.98
CA ILE A 52 -7.36 -9.56 16.38
C ILE A 52 -5.86 -9.49 16.07
N ALA A 53 -5.02 -10.17 16.87
CA ALA A 53 -3.58 -10.27 16.63
C ALA A 53 -3.27 -10.88 15.25
N VAL A 54 -4.06 -11.86 14.80
CA VAL A 54 -3.91 -12.46 13.47
C VAL A 54 -4.32 -11.48 12.37
N GLY A 55 -5.36 -10.67 12.60
CA GLY A 55 -5.75 -9.61 11.67
C GLY A 55 -4.64 -8.56 11.47
N TRP A 56 -3.94 -8.19 12.54
CA TRP A 56 -2.76 -7.32 12.46
C TRP A 56 -1.62 -7.95 11.67
N VAL A 57 -1.28 -9.21 11.98
CA VAL A 57 -0.25 -9.95 11.25
C VAL A 57 -0.59 -10.04 9.76
N ALA A 58 -1.83 -10.39 9.43
CA ALA A 58 -2.30 -10.46 8.05
C ALA A 58 -2.19 -9.10 7.34
N HIS A 59 -2.61 -8.01 7.99
CA HIS A 59 -2.56 -6.67 7.39
C HIS A 59 -1.13 -6.22 7.07
N PHE A 60 -0.20 -6.39 8.01
CA PHE A 60 1.21 -6.06 7.80
C PHE A 60 1.90 -6.98 6.79
N MET A 61 1.54 -8.27 6.77
CA MET A 61 2.05 -9.22 5.77
C MET A 61 1.59 -8.83 4.36
N ILE A 62 0.31 -8.52 4.18
CA ILE A 62 -0.25 -8.08 2.89
C ILE A 62 0.45 -6.80 2.42
N GLY A 63 0.59 -5.80 3.29
CA GLY A 63 1.32 -4.57 2.97
C GLY A 63 2.78 -4.81 2.60
N THR A 64 3.47 -5.70 3.31
CA THR A 64 4.85 -6.06 2.98
C THR A 64 4.94 -6.72 1.59
N VAL A 65 4.06 -7.66 1.28
CA VAL A 65 4.01 -8.32 -0.03
C VAL A 65 3.74 -7.31 -1.15
N LEU A 66 2.80 -6.38 -0.94
CA LEU A 66 2.51 -5.32 -1.89
C LEU A 66 3.71 -4.39 -2.10
N ALA A 67 4.43 -4.01 -1.05
CA ALA A 67 5.64 -3.19 -1.19
C ALA A 67 6.77 -3.91 -1.93
N LEU A 68 6.91 -5.23 -1.75
CA LEU A 68 7.83 -6.06 -2.54
C LEU A 68 7.43 -6.10 -4.01
N ILE A 69 6.14 -6.25 -4.31
CA ILE A 69 5.63 -6.18 -5.69
C ILE A 69 5.96 -4.81 -6.30
N TYR A 70 5.76 -3.71 -5.55
CA TYR A 70 6.16 -2.39 -6.01
C TYR A 70 7.65 -2.32 -6.34
N ALA A 71 8.51 -2.80 -5.44
CA ALA A 71 9.95 -2.77 -5.58
C ALA A 71 10.47 -3.58 -6.77
N ILE A 72 9.87 -4.74 -7.05
CA ILE A 72 10.31 -5.68 -8.09
C ILE A 72 9.74 -5.29 -9.46
N VAL A 73 8.45 -4.94 -9.49
CA VAL A 73 7.72 -4.79 -10.74
C VAL A 73 7.49 -3.32 -11.08
N PHE A 74 7.14 -2.46 -10.11
CA PHE A 74 6.54 -1.15 -10.38
C PHE A 74 7.49 0.06 -10.34
N VAL A 75 8.52 0.01 -9.50
CA VAL A 75 9.41 1.16 -9.24
C VAL A 75 10.08 1.72 -10.50
N GLY A 76 10.41 0.84 -11.46
CA GLY A 76 11.13 1.20 -12.69
C GLY A 76 10.25 1.66 -13.84
N PHE A 77 8.93 1.48 -13.77
CA PHE A 77 8.02 1.86 -14.87
C PHE A 77 7.14 3.07 -14.55
N LEU A 78 6.80 3.28 -13.27
CA LEU A 78 5.88 4.35 -12.90
C LEU A 78 6.58 5.72 -12.96
N PRO A 79 6.01 6.70 -13.68
CA PRO A 79 6.64 8.00 -13.87
C PRO A 79 6.53 8.90 -12.63
N GLY A 80 7.40 9.90 -12.56
CA GLY A 80 7.34 10.96 -11.57
C GLY A 80 8.20 10.72 -10.33
N PRO A 81 8.21 11.69 -9.38
CA PRO A 81 9.02 11.61 -8.17
C PRO A 81 8.58 10.45 -7.26
N PRO A 82 9.46 9.94 -6.39
CA PRO A 82 9.24 8.72 -5.59
C PRO A 82 7.88 8.62 -4.91
N VAL A 83 7.45 9.69 -4.25
CA VAL A 83 6.16 9.77 -3.55
C VAL A 83 4.99 9.70 -4.52
N ALA A 84 5.03 10.45 -5.63
CA ALA A 84 3.94 10.50 -6.61
C ALA A 84 3.78 9.16 -7.34
N ARG A 85 4.88 8.54 -7.79
CA ARG A 85 4.82 7.19 -8.39
C ARG A 85 4.34 6.14 -7.39
N GLY A 86 4.69 6.28 -6.12
CA GLY A 86 4.18 5.44 -5.04
C GLY A 86 2.67 5.61 -4.85
N ALA A 87 2.17 6.84 -4.78
CA ALA A 87 0.74 7.12 -4.69
C ALA A 87 -0.02 6.54 -5.90
N LEU A 88 0.54 6.69 -7.11
CA LEU A 88 -0.02 6.09 -8.32
C LEU A 88 -0.06 4.55 -8.23
N TYR A 89 0.99 3.93 -7.70
CA TYR A 89 0.99 2.49 -7.40
C TYR A 89 -0.13 2.12 -6.43
N GLY A 90 -0.45 2.98 -5.44
CA GLY A 90 -1.54 2.79 -4.49
C GLY A 90 -2.91 2.51 -5.12
N LEU A 91 -3.14 2.89 -6.38
CA LEU A 91 -4.35 2.51 -7.11
C LEU A 91 -4.47 0.99 -7.31
N VAL A 92 -3.35 0.27 -7.42
CA VAL A 92 -3.34 -1.19 -7.57
C VAL A 92 -3.93 -1.87 -6.32
N PRO A 93 -3.37 -1.72 -5.10
CA PRO A 93 -3.95 -2.34 -3.92
C PRO A 93 -5.34 -1.79 -3.58
N PHE A 94 -5.65 -0.52 -3.89
CA PHE A 94 -7.01 -0.01 -3.80
C PHE A 94 -8.00 -0.83 -4.63
N LEU A 95 -7.70 -1.05 -5.92
CA LEU A 95 -8.55 -1.84 -6.80
C LEU A 95 -8.65 -3.28 -6.30
N LEU A 96 -7.53 -3.91 -5.92
CA LEU A 96 -7.54 -5.26 -5.32
C LEU A 96 -8.44 -5.32 -4.09
N ALA A 97 -8.40 -4.30 -3.23
CA ALA A 97 -9.28 -4.21 -2.07
C ALA A 97 -10.75 -4.13 -2.50
N GLN A 98 -11.11 -3.22 -3.40
CA GLN A 98 -12.51 -2.97 -3.76
C GLN A 98 -13.15 -4.04 -4.65
N ILE A 99 -12.38 -4.73 -5.49
CA ILE A 99 -12.91 -5.70 -6.45
C ILE A 99 -12.67 -7.16 -6.04
N MET A 100 -11.82 -7.43 -5.05
CA MET A 100 -11.58 -8.79 -4.55
C MET A 100 -11.83 -8.88 -3.05
N VAL A 101 -11.11 -8.12 -2.22
CA VAL A 101 -11.18 -8.27 -0.76
C VAL A 101 -12.57 -7.94 -0.21
N MET A 102 -13.14 -6.79 -0.59
CA MET A 102 -14.47 -6.37 -0.13
C MET A 102 -15.58 -7.34 -0.57
N PRO A 103 -15.65 -7.80 -1.83
CA PRO A 103 -16.56 -8.88 -2.23
C PRO A 103 -16.38 -10.17 -1.44
N MET A 104 -15.14 -10.63 -1.22
CA MET A 104 -14.86 -11.83 -0.43
C MET A 104 -15.35 -11.71 1.00
N MET A 105 -15.32 -10.50 1.57
CA MET A 105 -15.85 -10.19 2.90
C MET A 105 -17.37 -9.95 2.94
N GLY A 106 -18.07 -10.11 1.81
CA GLY A 106 -19.52 -9.90 1.73
C GLY A 106 -19.96 -8.44 1.58
N ALA A 107 -19.02 -7.50 1.43
CA ALA A 107 -19.31 -6.07 1.25
C ALA A 107 -19.57 -5.68 -0.22
N GLY A 108 -19.48 -6.62 -1.17
CA GLY A 108 -19.75 -6.39 -2.60
C GLY A 108 -18.66 -5.60 -3.33
N PHE A 109 -18.80 -5.50 -4.66
CA PHE A 109 -17.88 -4.71 -5.50
C PHE A 109 -17.98 -3.23 -5.15
N PHE A 110 -16.84 -2.58 -4.97
CA PHE A 110 -16.77 -1.18 -4.53
C PHE A 110 -17.61 -0.94 -3.26
N SER A 111 -17.59 -1.91 -2.33
CA SER A 111 -18.28 -1.82 -1.04
C SER A 111 -19.80 -1.60 -1.15
N SER A 112 -20.43 -1.95 -2.28
CA SER A 112 -21.85 -1.70 -2.55
C SER A 112 -22.82 -2.37 -1.55
N GLY A 113 -22.42 -3.47 -0.93
CA GLY A 113 -23.17 -4.14 0.14
C GLY A 113 -23.22 -3.36 1.46
N MET A 114 -22.49 -2.25 1.58
CA MET A 114 -22.51 -1.37 2.76
C MET A 114 -23.61 -0.29 2.70
N GLY A 115 -24.47 -0.29 1.68
CA GLY A 115 -25.59 0.64 1.56
C GLY A 115 -25.13 2.10 1.52
N ASP A 116 -25.74 2.95 2.34
CA ASP A 116 -25.44 4.39 2.42
C ASP A 116 -23.97 4.70 2.77
N LYS A 117 -23.26 3.72 3.34
CA LYS A 117 -21.84 3.84 3.71
C LYS A 117 -20.87 3.47 2.58
N ALA A 118 -21.36 2.94 1.46
CA ALA A 118 -20.52 2.46 0.37
C ALA A 118 -19.56 3.53 -0.16
N MET A 119 -20.06 4.74 -0.43
CA MET A 119 -19.23 5.84 -0.95
C MET A 119 -18.14 6.24 0.04
N ALA A 120 -18.47 6.36 1.32
CA ALA A 120 -17.51 6.65 2.37
C ALA A 120 -16.43 5.55 2.48
N ALA A 121 -16.83 4.28 2.42
CA ALA A 121 -15.91 3.14 2.44
C ALA A 121 -14.95 3.15 1.25
N VAL A 122 -15.45 3.38 0.03
CA VAL A 122 -14.62 3.47 -1.19
C VAL A 122 -13.65 4.64 -1.09
N MET A 123 -14.11 5.82 -0.68
CA MET A 123 -13.26 7.02 -0.60
C MET A 123 -12.18 6.88 0.46
N GLY A 124 -12.50 6.39 1.66
CA GLY A 124 -11.49 6.16 2.68
C GLY A 124 -10.51 5.04 2.30
N SER A 125 -10.98 4.00 1.60
CA SER A 125 -10.10 2.98 1.02
C SER A 125 -9.14 3.59 -0.01
N LEU A 126 -9.63 4.44 -0.92
CA LEU A 126 -8.80 5.13 -1.89
C LEU A 126 -7.74 6.00 -1.21
N ILE A 127 -8.15 6.86 -0.29
CA ILE A 127 -7.25 7.74 0.46
C ILE A 127 -6.19 6.92 1.20
N GLY A 128 -6.61 5.87 1.92
CA GLY A 128 -5.70 4.99 2.65
C GLY A 128 -4.64 4.36 1.75
N HIS A 129 -5.03 3.84 0.59
CA HIS A 129 -4.10 3.19 -0.34
C HIS A 129 -3.20 4.18 -1.09
N LEU A 130 -3.67 5.39 -1.39
CA LEU A 130 -2.84 6.47 -1.93
C LEU A 130 -1.74 6.85 -0.91
N ILE A 131 -2.10 6.95 0.38
CA ILE A 131 -1.16 7.23 1.46
C ILE A 131 -0.17 6.08 1.63
N TYR A 132 -0.65 4.84 1.68
CA TYR A 132 0.18 3.64 1.71
C TYR A 132 1.21 3.66 0.56
N GLY A 133 0.73 3.88 -0.67
CA GLY A 133 1.57 3.94 -1.86
C GLY A 133 2.60 5.08 -1.78
N ALA A 134 2.17 6.28 -1.36
CA ALA A 134 3.04 7.44 -1.19
C ALA A 134 4.19 7.16 -0.22
N VAL A 135 3.90 6.51 0.92
CA VAL A 135 4.91 6.10 1.90
C VAL A 135 5.85 5.03 1.31
N VAL A 136 5.30 4.03 0.64
CA VAL A 136 6.10 2.96 0.01
C VAL A 136 7.07 3.52 -1.03
N GLY A 137 6.57 4.35 -1.96
CA GLY A 137 7.38 4.99 -2.98
C GLY A 137 8.36 6.01 -2.40
N GLY A 138 7.95 6.75 -1.38
CA GLY A 138 8.79 7.68 -0.65
C GLY A 138 9.97 7.01 0.05
N ILE A 139 9.76 5.86 0.72
CA ILE A 139 10.83 5.11 1.37
C ILE A 139 11.67 4.41 0.31
N TYR A 140 11.08 3.51 -0.50
CA TYR A 140 11.85 2.64 -1.40
C TYR A 140 12.49 3.42 -2.55
N GLY A 141 11.77 4.37 -3.14
CA GLY A 141 12.19 5.10 -4.34
C GLY A 141 13.30 6.14 -4.14
N GLN A 142 13.82 6.34 -2.93
CA GLN A 142 14.94 7.23 -2.60
C GLN A 142 16.33 6.70 -3.05
N GLN A 143 16.46 5.96 -4.15
CA GLN A 143 17.76 5.45 -4.61
C GLN A 143 17.98 5.65 -6.12
N GLU A 144 18.59 6.79 -6.46
CA GLU A 144 19.68 6.98 -7.45
C GLU A 144 20.02 8.48 -7.53
N SER A 145 20.68 9.02 -6.50
CA SER A 145 21.28 10.36 -6.57
C SER A 145 22.50 10.47 -5.65
N SER A 146 23.46 9.54 -5.75
CA SER A 146 24.76 9.74 -5.10
C SER A 146 25.84 8.73 -5.54
N ILE A 147 26.30 8.79 -6.79
CA ILE A 147 27.73 8.64 -7.14
C ILE A 147 28.01 9.50 -8.39
N PRO A 148 28.73 10.63 -8.30
CA PRO A 148 29.40 11.20 -9.46
C PRO A 148 30.42 10.17 -9.94
N VAL A 149 30.19 9.56 -11.11
CA VAL A 149 31.23 8.78 -11.78
C VAL A 149 32.35 9.76 -12.11
N ALA A 150 33.44 9.71 -11.34
CA ALA A 150 34.63 10.50 -11.62
C ALA A 150 35.09 10.19 -13.06
N PRO A 151 35.48 11.21 -13.86
CA PRO A 151 35.91 10.98 -15.23
C PRO A 151 37.07 9.99 -15.24
N GLN A 152 36.88 8.88 -15.98
CA GLN A 152 37.91 7.89 -16.23
C GLN A 152 39.09 8.60 -16.92
N LYS A 153 40.23 8.69 -16.23
CA LYS A 153 41.45 9.21 -16.86
C LYS A 153 41.79 8.29 -18.03
N ALA A 154 41.74 8.85 -19.24
CA ALA A 154 42.27 8.21 -20.44
C ALA A 154 43.73 7.83 -20.19
N LYS A 155 44.07 6.57 -20.45
CA LYS A 155 45.45 6.13 -20.65
C LYS A 155 45.77 6.21 -22.13
#